data_AF-A0A6A5SLH3-F1
#
_entry.id   AF-A0A6A5SLH3-F1
#
_cell.length_a   1.000
_cell.length_b   1.000
_cell.length_c   1.000
_cell.angle_alpha   90.00
_cell.angle_beta   90.00
_cell.angle_gamma   90.00
#
_symmetry.space_group_name_H-M   'P 1'
#
loop_
_entity.id
_entity.type
_entity.pdbx_description
1 polymer ?
#
loop_
_entity_poly.entity_id
_entity_poly.type
_entity_poly.pdbx_seq_one_letter_code
_entity_poly.pdbx_strand_id
1 'polypeptide(L)'
;MASRRAFVCTRFAFRPLQRAQIRSLTTSPLRASETAGNETTHPHKSGGIHPDELEQLLAAPTWSVESLLPPKTRAPDAPQVTSQQLHHLLRLSALPPPETPEQEQKMLDTLAAQLHFVGKIQDVDTTGVKPLRAIRDETTAAEKEQTITLKTLKEALGKEDVIGHHYKRIQRDTTPVDAKDVEDWHVLGSAERKSGKYFVVESERPLE
;
A
#
# COMPACT_ATOMS: atom_id res chain seq x y z
N MET A 1 -30.49 -37.94 45.59
CA MET A 1 -31.24 -36.73 45.17
C MET A 1 -30.83 -36.41 43.74
N ALA A 2 -31.71 -36.69 42.78
CA ALA A 2 -31.46 -36.51 41.36
C ALA A 2 -31.84 -35.09 40.94
N SER A 3 -30.87 -34.32 40.43
CA SER A 3 -31.12 -32.98 39.88
C SER A 3 -30.97 -33.03 38.36
N ARG A 4 -32.10 -32.91 37.66
CA ARG A 4 -32.20 -32.89 36.20
C ARG A 4 -31.86 -31.48 35.71
N ARG A 5 -30.81 -31.36 34.90
CA ARG A 5 -30.50 -30.14 34.14
C ARG A 5 -31.39 -30.08 32.89
N ALA A 6 -32.21 -29.05 32.80
CA ALA A 6 -32.99 -28.73 31.61
C ALA A 6 -32.12 -27.98 30.60
N PHE A 7 -32.10 -28.43 29.35
CA PHE A 7 -31.50 -27.72 28.22
C PHE A 7 -32.51 -26.72 27.66
N VAL A 8 -32.16 -25.43 27.67
CA VAL A 8 -32.91 -24.37 26.99
C VAL A 8 -32.42 -24.30 25.55
N CYS A 9 -33.32 -24.58 24.61
CA CYS A 9 -33.09 -24.48 23.17
C CYS A 9 -33.43 -23.05 22.71
N THR A 10 -32.43 -22.21 22.49
CA THR A 10 -32.60 -20.87 21.93
C THR A 10 -32.67 -20.96 20.40
N ARG A 11 -33.86 -20.69 19.85
CA ARG A 11 -34.08 -20.53 18.41
C ARG A 11 -33.44 -19.23 17.94
N PHE A 12 -32.40 -19.32 17.12
CA PHE A 12 -31.88 -18.19 16.36
C PHE A 12 -32.88 -17.82 15.25
N ALA A 13 -33.47 -16.63 15.37
CA ALA A 13 -34.25 -16.03 14.30
C ALA A 13 -33.31 -15.55 13.19
N PHE A 14 -33.36 -16.23 12.04
CA PHE A 14 -32.71 -15.80 10.81
C PHE A 14 -33.30 -14.46 10.36
N ARG A 15 -32.51 -13.39 10.40
CA ARG A 15 -32.82 -12.14 9.68
C ARG A 15 -32.50 -12.35 8.19
N PRO A 16 -33.42 -12.05 7.26
CA PRO A 16 -33.10 -12.10 5.84
C PRO A 16 -32.12 -10.97 5.49
N LEU A 17 -31.04 -11.34 4.79
CA LEU A 17 -30.10 -10.41 4.16
C LEU A 17 -30.89 -9.49 3.21
N GLN A 18 -30.93 -8.20 3.54
CA GLN A 18 -31.38 -7.19 2.60
C GLN A 18 -30.40 -7.14 1.43
N ARG A 19 -30.93 -7.50 0.27
CA ARG A 19 -30.34 -7.40 -1.05
C ARG A 19 -29.70 -6.02 -1.23
N ALA A 20 -28.37 -5.99 -1.32
CA ALA A 20 -27.60 -4.80 -1.64
C ALA A 20 -28.12 -4.19 -2.95
N GLN A 21 -28.68 -3.00 -2.87
CA GLN A 21 -29.03 -2.19 -4.03
C GLN A 21 -27.74 -1.77 -4.71
N ILE A 22 -27.58 -2.17 -5.97
CA ILE A 22 -26.48 -1.74 -6.83
C ILE A 22 -26.63 -0.24 -7.02
N ARG A 23 -25.60 0.53 -6.64
CA ARG A 23 -25.52 1.97 -6.87
C ARG A 23 -25.51 2.22 -8.38
N SER A 24 -26.61 2.71 -8.93
CA SER A 24 -26.64 3.29 -10.26
C SER A 24 -25.94 4.66 -10.22
N LEU A 25 -24.85 4.79 -10.99
CA LEU A 25 -24.18 6.06 -11.21
C LEU A 25 -25.11 6.93 -12.07
N THR A 26 -25.77 7.89 -11.44
CA THR A 26 -26.50 8.95 -12.14
C THR A 26 -25.54 10.08 -12.43
N THR A 27 -25.20 10.28 -13.70
CA THR A 27 -24.45 11.46 -14.15
C THR A 27 -25.35 12.68 -14.03
N SER A 28 -25.10 13.52 -13.03
CA SER A 28 -25.71 14.84 -12.93
C SER A 28 -25.00 15.80 -13.89
N PRO A 29 -25.71 16.54 -14.76
CA PRO A 29 -25.06 17.56 -15.58
C PRO A 29 -24.66 18.75 -14.71
N LEU A 30 -23.38 19.10 -14.78
CA LEU A 30 -22.81 20.32 -14.20
C LEU A 30 -23.47 21.54 -14.86
N ARG A 31 -24.05 22.40 -14.03
CA ARG A 31 -24.58 23.71 -14.40
C ARG A 31 -23.40 24.66 -14.66
N ALA A 32 -23.11 24.93 -15.93
CA ALA A 32 -22.11 25.91 -16.32
C ALA A 32 -22.69 27.33 -16.19
N SER A 33 -22.00 28.18 -15.43
CA SER A 33 -22.22 29.62 -15.37
C SER A 33 -21.60 30.29 -16.59
N GLU A 34 -22.45 30.93 -17.40
CA GLU A 34 -22.08 31.71 -18.57
C GLU A 34 -21.16 32.88 -18.19
N THR A 35 -19.95 32.89 -18.71
CA THR A 35 -19.16 34.12 -18.87
C THR A 35 -18.92 34.33 -20.35
N ALA A 36 -19.48 35.41 -20.86
CA ALA A 36 -19.52 35.77 -22.27
C ALA A 36 -18.11 36.03 -22.83
N GLY A 37 -17.75 35.34 -23.91
CA GLY A 37 -16.47 35.49 -24.58
C GLY A 37 -16.39 34.72 -25.90
N ASN A 38 -17.08 35.22 -26.92
CA ASN A 38 -16.85 35.02 -28.36
C ASN A 38 -16.65 33.57 -28.87
N GLU A 39 -17.74 32.86 -29.13
CA GLU A 39 -17.73 31.51 -29.71
C GLU A 39 -18.03 31.51 -31.22
N THR A 40 -17.06 31.04 -32.00
CA THR A 40 -17.25 30.57 -33.38
C THR A 40 -18.16 29.34 -33.34
N THR A 41 -19.38 29.47 -33.85
CA THR A 41 -20.41 28.44 -33.80
C THR A 41 -20.09 27.29 -34.77
N HIS A 42 -19.38 26.27 -34.31
CA HIS A 42 -19.41 24.97 -34.96
C HIS A 42 -20.54 24.13 -34.34
N PRO A 43 -21.58 23.75 -35.10
CA PRO A 43 -22.63 22.90 -34.58
C PRO A 43 -22.07 21.50 -34.36
N HIS A 44 -21.69 21.19 -33.12
CA HIS A 44 -21.42 19.82 -32.71
C HIS A 44 -22.73 19.01 -32.76
N LYS A 45 -23.03 18.47 -33.94
CA LYS A 45 -23.95 17.33 -34.07
C LYS A 45 -23.30 16.18 -33.28
N SER A 46 -23.91 15.76 -32.18
CA SER A 46 -23.60 14.48 -31.55
C SER A 46 -24.10 13.35 -32.46
N GLY A 47 -23.44 13.15 -33.60
CA GLY A 47 -23.61 11.98 -34.44
C GLY A 47 -23.02 10.79 -33.69
N GLY A 48 -23.87 9.82 -33.32
CA GLY A 48 -23.38 8.52 -32.90
C GLY A 48 -22.54 7.93 -34.04
N ILE A 49 -21.43 7.30 -33.70
CA ILE A 49 -20.55 6.62 -34.66
C ILE A 49 -21.36 5.53 -35.37
N HIS A 50 -21.34 5.51 -36.71
CA HIS A 50 -22.08 4.50 -37.48
C HIS A 50 -21.42 3.12 -37.26
N PRO A 51 -22.19 2.01 -37.15
CA PRO A 51 -21.63 0.68 -36.90
C PRO A 51 -20.54 0.29 -37.91
N ASP A 52 -20.71 0.65 -39.19
CA ASP A 52 -19.72 0.36 -40.23
C ASP A 52 -18.39 1.12 -40.05
N GLU A 53 -18.43 2.33 -39.46
CA GLU A 53 -17.22 3.10 -39.10
C GLU A 53 -16.54 2.49 -37.87
N LEU A 54 -17.34 1.98 -36.92
CA LEU A 54 -16.83 1.27 -35.75
C LEU A 54 -16.12 -0.04 -36.16
N GLU A 55 -16.69 -0.81 -37.09
CA GLU A 55 -16.08 -2.05 -37.59
C GLU A 55 -14.75 -1.77 -38.31
N GLN A 56 -14.66 -0.70 -39.10
CA GLN A 56 -13.42 -0.28 -39.74
C GLN A 56 -12.36 0.16 -38.72
N LEU A 57 -12.76 0.84 -37.64
CA LEU A 57 -11.86 1.24 -36.55
C LEU A 57 -11.36 0.04 -35.72
N LEU A 58 -12.22 -0.96 -35.48
CA LEU A 58 -11.86 -2.16 -34.72
C LEU A 58 -11.11 -3.21 -35.56
N ALA A 59 -11.19 -3.14 -36.89
CA ALA A 59 -10.49 -4.05 -37.80
C ALA A 59 -8.96 -3.84 -37.80
N ALA A 60 -8.48 -2.64 -37.47
CA ALA A 60 -7.06 -2.31 -37.38
C ALA A 60 -6.68 -1.85 -35.97
N PRO A 61 -6.61 -2.77 -34.98
CA PRO A 61 -6.18 -2.39 -33.64
C PRO A 61 -4.72 -1.93 -33.69
N THR A 62 -4.47 -0.67 -33.33
CA THR A 62 -3.13 -0.05 -33.35
C THR A 62 -2.19 -0.65 -32.31
N TRP A 63 -2.71 -1.28 -31.27
CA TRP A 63 -1.94 -1.99 -30.26
C TRP A 63 -2.80 -3.05 -29.57
N SER A 64 -2.25 -4.24 -29.36
CA SER A 64 -2.88 -5.28 -28.53
C SER A 64 -2.26 -5.26 -27.13
N VAL A 65 -3.09 -5.39 -26.09
CA VAL A 65 -2.62 -5.50 -24.70
C VAL A 65 -1.78 -6.77 -24.49
N GLU A 66 -2.03 -7.80 -25.30
CA GLU A 66 -1.23 -9.04 -25.29
C GLU A 66 0.25 -8.80 -25.58
N SER A 67 0.59 -7.77 -26.36
CA SER A 67 1.98 -7.40 -26.62
C SER A 67 2.73 -6.88 -25.37
N LEU A 68 1.99 -6.47 -24.33
CA LEU A 68 2.55 -6.03 -23.05
C LEU A 68 2.67 -7.18 -22.03
N LEU A 69 2.05 -8.33 -22.30
CA LEU A 69 2.15 -9.49 -21.41
C LEU A 69 3.50 -10.19 -21.60
N PRO A 70 4.05 -10.81 -20.54
CA PRO A 70 5.24 -11.65 -20.68
C PRO A 70 4.96 -12.76 -21.71
N PRO A 71 5.89 -13.06 -22.63
CA PRO A 71 5.74 -14.21 -23.51
C PRO A 71 5.58 -15.49 -22.67
N LYS A 72 4.78 -16.44 -23.17
CA LYS A 72 4.54 -17.75 -22.50
C LYS A 72 5.83 -18.55 -22.31
N THR A 73 6.88 -18.20 -23.05
CA THR A 73 8.24 -18.68 -22.88
C THR A 73 9.10 -17.55 -22.31
N ARG A 74 10.06 -17.89 -21.44
CA ARG A 74 10.96 -16.92 -20.79
C ARG A 74 11.53 -15.92 -21.80
N ALA A 75 11.17 -14.64 -21.66
CA ALA A 75 11.68 -13.58 -22.52
C ALA A 75 13.21 -13.50 -22.42
N PRO A 76 13.94 -13.39 -23.55
CA PRO A 76 15.40 -13.35 -23.54
C PRO A 76 15.97 -12.09 -22.87
N ASP A 77 15.19 -11.02 -22.81
CA ASP A 77 15.60 -9.69 -22.35
C ASP A 77 15.18 -9.37 -20.90
N ALA A 78 14.51 -10.30 -20.22
CA ALA A 78 14.14 -10.11 -18.83
C ALA A 78 15.38 -10.25 -17.93
N PRO A 79 15.59 -9.36 -16.93
CA PRO A 79 16.68 -9.48 -15.98
C PRO A 79 16.66 -10.86 -15.33
N GLN A 80 17.75 -11.61 -15.52
CA GLN A 80 17.83 -12.99 -15.05
C GLN A 80 18.10 -13.01 -13.54
N VAL A 81 17.04 -13.26 -12.76
CA VAL A 81 17.19 -13.50 -11.32
C VAL A 81 17.73 -14.92 -11.11
N THR A 82 18.84 -15.01 -10.38
CA THR A 82 19.46 -16.30 -10.04
C THR A 82 18.79 -16.91 -8.81
N SER A 83 18.89 -18.23 -8.65
CA SER A 83 18.44 -18.94 -7.44
C SER A 83 19.02 -18.32 -6.15
N GLN A 84 20.33 -17.97 -6.17
CA GLN A 84 20.98 -17.32 -5.03
C GLN A 84 20.36 -15.96 -4.70
N GLN A 85 20.01 -15.17 -5.72
CA GLN A 85 19.31 -13.90 -5.53
C GLN A 85 17.89 -14.12 -4.98
N LEU A 86 17.16 -15.14 -5.45
CA LEU A 86 15.87 -15.50 -4.87
C LEU A 86 16.00 -15.82 -3.38
N HIS A 87 16.97 -16.66 -2.99
CA HIS A 87 17.19 -17.02 -1.60
C HIS A 87 17.60 -15.81 -0.75
N HIS A 88 18.39 -14.89 -1.33
CA HIS A 88 18.74 -13.64 -0.68
C HIS A 88 17.51 -12.75 -0.43
N LEU A 89 16.62 -12.63 -1.43
CA LEU A 89 15.37 -11.89 -1.29
C LEU A 89 14.45 -12.50 -0.22
N LEU A 90 14.33 -13.83 -0.19
CA LEU A 90 13.54 -14.51 0.84
C LEU A 90 14.05 -14.19 2.23
N ARG A 91 15.36 -14.20 2.43
CA ARG A 91 15.99 -13.81 3.69
C ARG A 91 15.70 -12.35 4.07
N LEU A 92 15.76 -11.41 3.12
CA LEU A 92 15.44 -10.00 3.38
C LEU A 92 13.96 -9.81 3.75
N SER A 93 13.07 -10.59 3.15
CA SER A 93 11.63 -10.60 3.46
C SER A 93 11.27 -11.45 4.69
N ALA A 94 12.25 -12.05 5.38
CA ALA A 94 12.06 -12.98 6.49
C ALA A 94 11.12 -14.17 6.14
N LEU A 95 11.17 -14.64 4.89
CA LEU A 95 10.45 -15.82 4.43
C LEU A 95 11.36 -17.07 4.47
N PRO A 96 10.79 -18.26 4.71
CA PRO A 96 11.54 -19.51 4.69
C PRO A 96 12.05 -19.84 3.27
N PRO A 97 13.14 -20.61 3.15
CA PRO A 97 13.62 -21.10 1.86
C PRO A 97 12.62 -22.09 1.23
N PRO A 98 12.64 -22.27 -0.11
CA PRO A 98 11.74 -23.20 -0.78
C PRO A 98 12.04 -24.64 -0.36
N GLU A 99 10.99 -25.41 -0.08
CA GLU A 99 11.11 -26.82 0.34
C GLU A 99 11.44 -27.75 -0.85
N THR A 100 11.04 -27.35 -2.06
CA THR A 100 11.19 -28.16 -3.28
C THR A 100 11.72 -27.32 -4.45
N PRO A 101 12.48 -27.94 -5.38
CA PRO A 101 13.01 -27.24 -6.55
C PRO A 101 11.90 -26.80 -7.52
N GLU A 102 10.77 -27.51 -7.56
CA GLU A 102 9.61 -27.13 -8.38
C GLU A 102 8.96 -25.83 -7.88
N GLN A 103 8.86 -25.68 -6.55
CA GLN A 103 8.37 -24.46 -5.93
C GLN A 103 9.32 -23.29 -6.20
N GLU A 104 10.63 -23.53 -6.12
CA GLU A 104 11.65 -22.54 -6.46
C GLU A 104 11.50 -22.06 -7.90
N GLN A 105 11.35 -22.98 -8.86
CA GLN A 105 11.15 -22.64 -10.26
C GLN A 105 9.88 -21.80 -10.47
N LYS A 106 8.77 -22.18 -9.83
CA LYS A 106 7.51 -21.41 -9.89
C LYS A 106 7.68 -19.99 -9.34
N MET A 107 8.46 -19.83 -8.27
CA MET A 107 8.77 -18.51 -7.70
C MET A 107 9.63 -17.68 -8.65
N LEU A 108 10.63 -18.28 -9.29
CA LEU A 108 11.45 -17.61 -10.31
C LEU A 108 10.60 -17.17 -11.51
N ASP A 109 9.71 -18.03 -12.00
CA ASP A 109 8.81 -17.72 -13.13
C ASP A 109 7.86 -16.56 -12.78
N THR A 110 7.32 -16.57 -11.55
CA THR A 110 6.46 -15.49 -11.05
C THR A 110 7.22 -14.17 -10.96
N LEU A 111 8.44 -14.21 -10.42
CA LEU A 111 9.29 -13.03 -10.28
C LEU A 111 9.68 -12.47 -11.65
N ALA A 112 10.03 -13.34 -12.61
CA ALA A 112 10.33 -12.93 -13.97
C ALA A 112 9.13 -12.23 -14.64
N ALA A 113 7.91 -12.74 -14.45
CA ALA A 113 6.70 -12.10 -14.96
C ALA A 113 6.46 -10.71 -14.33
N GLN A 114 6.70 -10.57 -13.02
CA GLN A 114 6.59 -9.29 -12.32
C GLN A 114 7.63 -8.28 -12.82
N LEU A 115 8.89 -8.70 -13.01
CA LEU A 115 9.95 -7.83 -13.51
C LEU A 115 9.72 -7.40 -14.95
N HIS A 116 9.14 -8.26 -15.80
CA HIS A 116 8.75 -7.86 -17.14
C HIS A 116 7.76 -6.69 -17.11
N PHE A 117 6.74 -6.76 -16.26
CA PHE A 117 5.78 -5.68 -16.10
C PHE A 117 6.44 -4.38 -15.61
N VAL A 118 7.33 -4.47 -14.62
CA VAL A 118 8.06 -3.31 -14.10
C VAL A 118 8.99 -2.71 -15.17
N GLY A 119 9.66 -3.54 -15.98
CA GLY A 119 10.50 -3.08 -17.09
C GLY A 119 9.71 -2.24 -18.09
N LYS A 120 8.49 -2.66 -18.45
CA LYS A 120 7.61 -1.87 -19.32
C LYS A 120 7.18 -0.53 -18.74
N ILE A 121 7.09 -0.40 -17.42
CA ILE A 121 6.84 0.89 -16.76
C ILE A 121 8.10 1.77 -16.82
N GLN A 122 9.29 1.17 -16.69
CA GLN A 122 10.57 1.88 -16.76
C GLN A 122 10.89 2.42 -18.15
N ASP A 123 10.36 1.79 -19.20
CA ASP A 123 10.50 2.25 -20.60
C ASP A 123 9.83 3.61 -20.87
N VAL A 124 8.96 4.08 -19.97
CA VAL A 124 8.26 5.37 -20.12
C VAL A 124 9.19 6.54 -19.85
N ASP A 125 9.20 7.52 -20.75
CA ASP A 125 9.94 8.78 -20.56
C ASP A 125 9.37 9.55 -19.36
N THR A 126 10.20 9.68 -18.33
CA THR A 126 9.89 10.40 -17.09
C THR A 126 10.74 11.66 -16.93
N THR A 127 11.34 12.17 -18.02
CA THR A 127 12.16 13.38 -17.98
C THR A 127 11.36 14.59 -17.47
N GLY A 128 11.90 15.25 -16.43
CA GLY A 128 11.27 16.44 -15.82
C GLY A 128 10.13 16.17 -14.84
N VAL A 129 9.79 14.91 -14.55
CA VAL A 129 8.75 14.55 -13.59
C VAL A 129 9.34 14.27 -12.20
N LYS A 130 8.79 14.90 -11.15
CA LYS A 130 9.16 14.61 -9.76
C LYS A 130 8.41 13.37 -9.26
N PRO A 131 9.06 12.42 -8.55
CA PRO A 131 8.37 11.28 -7.97
C PRO A 131 7.36 11.72 -6.89
N LEU A 132 6.11 11.28 -7.04
CA LEU A 132 5.08 11.47 -6.01
C LEU A 132 5.35 10.53 -4.83
N ARG A 133 5.56 11.07 -3.61
CA ARG A 133 5.92 10.26 -2.44
C ARG A 133 4.70 9.71 -1.70
N ALA A 134 3.62 10.49 -1.68
CA ALA A 134 2.36 10.14 -1.05
C ALA A 134 1.21 10.84 -1.76
N ILE A 135 0.01 10.29 -1.70
CA ILE A 135 -1.20 10.95 -2.22
C ILE A 135 -1.56 12.07 -1.24
N ARG A 136 -0.93 13.24 -1.42
CA ARG A 136 -1.12 14.46 -0.62
C ARG A 136 -1.03 15.68 -1.52
N ASP A 137 -1.47 16.81 -0.98
CA ASP A 137 -1.19 18.10 -1.58
C ASP A 137 0.31 18.41 -1.45
N GLU A 138 1.03 18.37 -2.58
CA GLU A 138 2.45 18.72 -2.69
C GLU A 138 2.65 20.20 -3.11
N THR A 139 1.62 21.04 -2.95
CA THR A 139 1.80 22.49 -3.13
C THR A 139 2.77 23.04 -2.09
N THR A 140 3.53 24.07 -2.48
CA THR A 140 4.47 24.75 -1.57
C THR A 140 3.81 25.31 -0.30
N ALA A 141 2.50 25.53 -0.31
CA ALA A 141 1.72 25.94 0.86
C ALA A 141 1.53 24.76 1.83
N ALA A 142 1.04 23.62 1.33
CA ALA A 142 0.87 22.41 2.12
C ALA A 142 2.20 21.88 2.68
N GLU A 143 3.29 21.99 1.91
CA GLU A 143 4.64 21.67 2.39
C GLU A 143 5.06 22.55 3.58
N LYS A 144 4.81 23.87 3.51
CA LYS A 144 5.14 24.80 4.61
C LYS A 144 4.34 24.51 5.87
N GLU A 145 3.07 24.15 5.73
CA GLU A 145 2.20 23.79 6.85
C GLU A 145 2.63 22.48 7.51
N GLN A 146 3.01 21.47 6.73
CA GLN A 146 3.50 20.18 7.24
C GLN A 146 4.94 20.26 7.78
N THR A 147 5.71 21.29 7.41
CA THR A 147 7.09 21.46 7.84
C THR A 147 7.15 21.75 9.34
N ILE A 148 7.70 20.79 10.09
CA ILE A 148 7.96 20.95 11.53
C ILE A 148 9.02 22.05 11.71
N THR A 149 8.58 23.23 12.15
CA THR A 149 9.45 24.39 12.34
C THR A 149 10.07 24.38 13.73
N LEU A 150 11.20 25.07 13.92
CA LEU A 150 11.84 25.26 15.24
C LEU A 150 10.88 25.83 16.30
N LYS A 151 9.89 26.64 15.88
CA LYS A 151 8.83 27.14 16.77
C LYS A 151 8.01 26.00 17.37
N THR A 152 7.63 25.02 16.57
CA THR A 152 6.90 23.82 16.99
C THR A 152 7.75 22.95 17.93
N LEU A 153 9.06 22.86 17.67
CA LEU A 153 9.98 22.06 18.49
C LEU A 153 10.45 22.78 19.76
N LYS A 154 10.18 24.07 19.93
CA LYS A 154 10.72 24.89 21.03
C LYS A 154 10.40 24.29 22.40
N GLU A 155 9.21 23.77 22.59
CA GLU A 155 8.79 23.17 23.87
C GLU A 155 9.52 21.85 24.15
N ALA A 156 9.73 21.02 23.13
CA ALA A 156 10.47 19.76 23.27
C ALA A 156 11.96 20.03 23.53
N LEU A 157 12.56 20.97 22.79
CA LEU A 157 13.95 21.39 22.97
C LEU A 157 14.17 22.10 24.32
N GLY A 158 13.16 22.78 24.84
CA GLY A 158 13.23 23.42 26.16
C GLY A 158 13.27 22.45 27.34
N LYS A 159 12.93 21.18 27.11
CA LYS A 159 13.05 20.09 28.09
C LYS A 159 14.41 19.38 28.03
N GLU A 160 15.29 19.78 27.11
CA GLU A 160 16.63 19.21 27.01
C GLU A 160 17.57 19.85 28.04
N ASP A 161 18.35 19.02 28.74
CA ASP A 161 19.30 19.47 29.74
C ASP A 161 20.70 19.58 29.13
N VAL A 162 21.39 20.68 29.43
CA VAL A 162 22.78 20.90 29.01
C VAL A 162 23.71 20.55 30.15
N ILE A 163 24.47 19.47 29.99
CA ILE A 163 25.40 18.96 31.00
C ILE A 163 26.84 19.35 30.64
N GLY A 164 27.61 19.78 31.64
CA GLY A 164 29.05 20.06 31.53
C GLY A 164 29.38 21.55 31.49
N HIS A 165 30.46 21.93 32.17
CA HIS A 165 30.90 23.33 32.31
C HIS A 165 31.79 23.80 31.15
N HIS A 166 32.79 22.99 30.77
CA HIS A 166 33.71 23.29 29.66
C HIS A 166 33.31 22.61 28.34
N TYR A 167 32.76 21.39 28.41
CA TYR A 167 32.23 20.66 27.26
C TYR A 167 30.74 20.41 27.45
N LYS A 168 29.92 21.27 26.84
CA LYS A 168 28.46 21.21 26.94
C LYS A 168 27.92 20.09 26.07
N ARG A 169 27.19 19.15 26.67
CA ARG A 169 26.47 18.07 25.99
C ARG A 169 24.98 18.24 26.23
N ILE A 170 24.21 18.25 25.14
CA ILE A 170 22.75 18.29 25.21
C ILE A 170 22.26 16.85 25.44
N GLN A 171 21.46 16.65 26.48
CA GLN A 171 20.79 15.39 26.77
C GLN A 171 19.27 15.60 26.72
N ARG A 172 18.58 14.64 26.10
CA ARG A 172 17.13 14.62 26.11
C ARG A 172 16.63 14.07 27.43
N ASP A 173 15.61 14.69 27.98
CA ASP A 173 14.91 14.12 29.11
C ASP A 173 14.37 12.73 28.74
N THR A 174 14.84 11.72 29.46
CA THR A 174 14.48 10.31 29.27
C THR A 174 13.45 9.88 30.33
N THR A 175 12.92 10.81 31.12
CA THR A 175 11.85 10.49 32.06
C THR A 175 10.69 9.83 31.31
N PRO A 176 10.22 8.66 31.78
CA PRO A 176 9.07 8.02 31.17
C PRO A 176 7.88 8.97 31.25
N VAL A 177 7.33 9.33 30.09
CA VAL A 177 6.08 10.09 30.03
C VAL A 177 4.99 9.24 30.67
N ASP A 178 4.31 9.79 31.69
CA ASP A 178 3.23 9.08 32.37
C ASP A 178 2.03 8.95 31.42
N ALA A 179 1.94 7.82 30.72
CA ALA A 179 0.91 7.51 29.73
C ALA A 179 -0.35 6.86 30.35
N LYS A 180 -0.45 6.80 31.69
CA LYS A 180 -1.58 6.15 32.40
C LYS A 180 -2.95 6.67 31.99
N ASP A 181 -3.07 7.96 31.67
CA ASP A 181 -4.36 8.57 31.34
C ASP A 181 -4.79 8.34 29.88
N VAL A 182 -3.88 7.88 29.01
CA VAL A 182 -4.13 7.79 27.56
C VAL A 182 -4.41 6.35 27.12
N GLU A 183 -3.75 5.35 27.74
CA GLU A 183 -3.62 4.04 27.10
C GLU A 183 -3.35 2.89 28.12
N ASP A 184 -4.39 2.38 28.77
CA ASP A 184 -4.39 1.17 29.64
C ASP A 184 -4.22 -0.15 28.84
N TRP A 185 -3.49 -0.15 27.73
CA TRP A 185 -3.35 -1.37 26.92
C TRP A 185 -2.29 -2.30 27.51
N HIS A 186 -2.66 -3.57 27.63
CA HIS A 186 -1.74 -4.59 28.13
C HIS A 186 -0.71 -4.94 27.04
N VAL A 187 0.53 -4.46 27.22
CA VAL A 187 1.64 -4.64 26.26
C VAL A 187 1.86 -6.09 25.83
N LEU A 188 1.62 -7.05 26.74
CA LEU A 188 1.80 -8.49 26.51
C LEU A 188 0.47 -9.23 26.26
N GLY A 189 -0.62 -8.51 25.98
CA GLY A 189 -1.96 -9.07 25.81
C GLY A 189 -2.08 -9.94 24.57
N SER A 190 -1.49 -9.51 23.47
CA SER A 190 -1.52 -10.22 22.18
C SER A 190 -0.32 -11.15 21.96
N ALA A 191 0.59 -11.27 22.93
CA ALA A 191 1.77 -12.11 22.80
C ALA A 191 1.44 -13.59 23.00
N GLU A 192 1.80 -14.44 22.02
CA GLU A 192 1.66 -15.90 22.13
C GLU A 192 2.53 -16.47 23.25
N ARG A 193 3.80 -16.02 23.32
CA ARG A 193 4.78 -16.46 24.32
C ARG A 193 5.30 -15.28 25.13
N LYS A 194 5.25 -15.40 26.45
CA LYS A 194 5.71 -14.38 27.40
C LYS A 194 6.34 -15.03 28.63
N SER A 195 7.35 -14.36 29.16
CA SER A 195 7.97 -14.73 30.44
C SER A 195 8.04 -13.48 31.30
N GLY A 196 7.22 -13.45 32.35
CA GLY A 196 7.05 -12.28 33.21
C GLY A 196 6.64 -11.03 32.41
N LYS A 197 7.56 -10.06 32.32
CA LYS A 197 7.36 -8.77 31.65
C LYS A 197 8.01 -8.71 30.25
N TYR A 198 8.44 -9.84 29.70
CA TYR A 198 9.21 -9.90 28.46
C TYR A 198 8.54 -10.78 27.40
N PHE A 199 8.71 -10.41 26.13
CA PHE A 199 8.45 -11.29 24.99
C PHE A 199 9.54 -12.36 24.93
N VAL A 200 9.15 -13.60 24.59
CA VAL A 200 10.09 -14.71 24.46
C VAL A 200 10.18 -15.10 22.99
N VAL A 201 11.38 -15.05 22.43
CA VAL A 201 11.70 -15.47 21.06
C VAL A 201 12.71 -16.61 21.15
N GLU A 202 12.47 -17.69 20.40
CA GLU A 202 13.44 -18.78 20.28
C GLU A 202 14.62 -18.30 19.43
N SER A 203 15.82 -18.27 20.01
CA SER A 203 17.04 -18.07 19.25
C SER A 203 17.57 -19.44 18.83
N GLU A 204 17.71 -19.68 17.53
CA GLU A 204 18.59 -20.73 17.04
C GLU A 204 20.03 -20.35 17.39
N ARG A 205 20.56 -20.87 18.50
CA ARG A 205 22.00 -20.88 18.71
C ARG A 205 22.59 -21.88 17.71
N PRO A 206 23.56 -21.51 16.87
CA PRO A 206 24.36 -22.53 16.21
C PRO A 206 24.99 -23.40 17.30
N LEU A 207 24.79 -24.71 17.21
CA LEU A 207 25.52 -25.68 18.01
C LEU A 207 27.00 -25.49 17.66
N GLU A 208 27.78 -25.01 18.63
CA GLU A 208 29.24 -25.00 18.58
C GLU A 208 29.80 -26.43 18.48
#